data_AF-C0CNY6-F1
#
_entry.id   AF-C0CNY6-F1
#
_cell.length_a   1.000
_cell.length_b   1.000
_cell.length_c   1.000
_cell.angle_alpha   90.00
_cell.angle_beta   90.00
_cell.angle_gamma   90.00
#
_symmetry.space_group_name_H-M   'P 1'
#
loop_
_entity.id
_entity.type
_entity.pdbx_description
1 polymer ?
#
loop_
_entity_poly.entity_id
_entity_poly.type
_entity_poly.pdbx_seq_one_letter_code
_entity_poly.pdbx_strand_id
1 'polypeptide(L)' 'MNWTSRGEFLVPATLREFAGLEKDVVLTGNLNRIEVWSKEKWAENSNYDDMDSIAEGMQEMGIVI' A
#
# COMPACT_ATOMS: atom_id res chain seq x y z
N MET A 1 -6.71 7.08 -15.22
CA MET A 1 -5.81 8.03 -14.54
C MET A 1 -5.04 8.77 -15.62
N ASN A 2 -5.12 10.10 -15.67
CA ASN A 2 -4.39 10.87 -16.67
C ASN A 2 -3.06 11.35 -16.07
N TRP A 3 -1.98 11.13 -16.79
CA TRP A 3 -0.64 11.49 -16.37
C TRP A 3 -0.19 12.76 -17.11
N THR A 4 0.52 13.63 -16.40
CA THR A 4 1.23 14.75 -17.02
C THR A 4 2.50 14.25 -17.71
N SER A 5 3.07 15.04 -18.62
CA SER A 5 4.35 14.72 -19.27
C SER A 5 5.54 14.62 -18.31
N ARG A 6 5.36 15.02 -17.04
CA ARG A 6 6.35 14.91 -15.96
C ARG A 6 6.14 13.69 -15.07
N GLY A 7 5.12 12.87 -15.34
CA GLY A 7 4.81 11.70 -14.53
C GLY A 7 3.96 11.99 -13.29
N GLU A 8 3.31 13.15 -13.22
CA GLU A 8 2.38 13.46 -12.13
C GLU A 8 0.97 12.99 -12.50
N PHE A 9 0.18 12.62 -11.49
CA PHE A 9 -1.23 12.30 -11.65
C PHE A 9 -2.03 12.89 -10.50
N LEU A 10 -3.32 13.13 -10.75
CA LEU A 10 -4.25 13.58 -9.73
C LEU A 10 -4.94 12.38 -9.08
N VAL A 11 -4.92 12.33 -7.76
CA VAL A 11 -5.74 11.39 -6.99
C VAL A 11 -7.10 12.04 -6.70
N PRO A 12 -8.22 11.44 -7.16
CA PRO A 12 -9.57 11.89 -6.81
C PRO A 12 -9.75 12.09 -5.30
N ALA A 13 -10.51 13.12 -4.90
CA ALA A 13 -10.69 13.47 -3.49
C ALA A 13 -11.26 12.30 -2.66
N THR A 14 -12.23 11.58 -3.22
CA THR A 14 -12.82 10.38 -2.60
C THR A 14 -11.79 9.29 -2.33
N LEU A 15 -10.84 9.08 -3.23
CA LEU A 15 -9.76 8.10 -3.06
C LEU A 15 -8.71 8.59 -2.06
N ARG A 16 -8.42 9.90 -2.02
CA ARG A 16 -7.54 10.49 -1.00
C ARG A 16 -8.12 10.32 0.41
N GLU A 17 -9.41 10.59 0.58
CA GLU A 17 -10.11 10.44 1.86
C GLU A 17 -10.15 8.96 2.28
N PHE A 18 -10.56 8.07 1.38
CA PHE A 18 -10.57 6.63 1.63
C PHE A 18 -9.20 6.10 2.06
N ALA A 19 -8.14 6.44 1.32
CA ALA A 19 -6.80 5.98 1.61
C ALA A 19 -6.13 6.76 2.77
N GLY A 20 -6.72 7.86 3.26
CA GLY A 20 -6.14 8.71 4.30
C GLY A 20 -4.86 9.41 3.84
N LEU A 21 -4.80 9.82 2.57
CA LEU A 21 -3.64 10.50 2.00
C LEU A 21 -3.64 11.98 2.39
N GLU A 22 -2.72 12.35 3.28
CA GLU A 22 -2.49 13.74 3.66
C GLU A 22 -1.30 14.35 2.91
N LYS A 23 -0.16 14.48 3.59
CA LYS A 23 1.03 15.17 3.07
C LYS A 23 2.06 14.20 2.50
N ASP A 24 2.52 13.27 3.33
CA ASP A 24 3.54 12.30 2.95
C ASP A 24 2.89 11.01 2.48
N VAL A 25 3.35 10.49 1.35
CA VAL A 25 2.90 9.22 0.78
C VAL A 25 4.09 8.29 0.55
N VAL A 26 3.81 6.98 0.58
CA VAL A 26 4.75 5.93 0.21
C VAL A 26 4.25 5.29 -1.08
N LEU A 27 5.14 5.14 -2.05
CA LEU A 27 4.87 4.39 -3.27
C LEU A 27 5.51 3.02 -3.17
N THR A 28 4.74 1.97 -3.40
CA THR A 28 5.26 0.59 -3.39
C THR A 28 4.93 -0.09 -4.71
N GLY A 29 5.87 -0.90 -5.19
CA GLY A 29 5.67 -1.73 -6.37
C GLY A 29 5.09 -3.09 -5.96
N ASN A 30 4.00 -3.50 -6.57
CA ASN A 30 3.43 -4.83 -6.38
C ASN A 30 3.17 -5.48 -7.74
N LEU A 31 4.16 -6.23 -8.23
CA LEU A 31 4.17 -6.87 -9.55
C LEU A 31 3.84 -5.88 -10.68
N ASN A 32 2.61 -5.89 -11.17
CA ASN A 32 2.14 -5.08 -12.30
C ASN A 32 1.38 -3.81 -11.88
N ARG A 33 1.34 -3.48 -10.59
CA ARG A 33 0.71 -2.26 -10.07
C ARG A 33 1.63 -1.49 -9.14
N ILE A 34 1.34 -0.20 -9.02
CA ILE A 34 1.90 0.66 -7.98
C ILE A 34 0.79 0.93 -6.97
N GLU A 35 1.11 0.83 -5.69
CA GLU A 35 0.22 1.20 -4.61
C GLU A 35 0.66 2.55 -4.03
N VAL A 36 -0.33 3.35 -3.63
CA VAL A 36 -0.12 4.66 -3.01
C VAL A 36 -0.66 4.58 -1.59
N TRP A 37 0.24 4.71 -0.62
CA TRP A 37 -0.08 4.56 0.79
C TRP A 37 0.09 5.88 1.53
N SER A 38 -0.76 6.11 2.53
CA SER A 38 -0.45 7.07 3.59
C SER A 38 0.80 6.58 4.32
N LYS A 39 1.73 7.49 4.60
CA LYS A 39 2.96 7.12 5.33
C LYS A 39 2.68 6.50 6.69
N GLU A 40 1.66 6.99 7.39
CA GLU A 40 1.25 6.47 8.71
C GLU A 40 0.69 5.05 8.58
N LYS A 41 -0.30 4.86 7.69
CA LYS A 41 -0.89 3.53 7.44
C LYS A 41 0.14 2.53 6.92
N TRP A 42 1.09 2.97 6.10
CA TRP A 42 2.19 2.12 5.65
C TRP A 42 3.02 1.64 6.84
N ALA A 43 3.44 2.55 7.74
CA ALA A 43 4.24 2.18 8.90
C ALA A 43 3.53 1.18 9.83
N GLU A 44 2.21 1.27 9.95
CA GLU A 44 1.39 0.30 10.70
C GLU A 44 1.32 -1.08 10.02
N ASN A 45 1.15 -1.11 8.69
CA ASN A 45 0.89 -2.36 7.94
C ASN A 45 2.16 -3.03 7.39
N SER A 46 3.28 -2.32 7.32
CA SER A 46 4.55 -2.84 6.83
C SER A 46 5.46 -3.34 7.95
N ASN A 47 4.91 -3.56 9.14
CA ASN A 47 5.68 -4.07 10.27
C ASN A 47 6.06 -5.54 10.01
N TYR A 48 7.34 -5.85 10.14
CA TYR A 48 7.88 -7.18 9.89
C TYR A 48 7.42 -8.21 10.93
N ASP A 49 7.19 -7.79 12.17
CA ASP A 49 6.73 -8.69 13.25
C ASP A 49 5.33 -9.26 12.96
N ASP A 50 4.48 -8.48 12.27
CA ASP A 50 3.17 -8.95 11.82
C ASP A 50 3.30 -9.94 10.65
N MET A 51 4.35 -9.80 9.83
CA MET A 51 4.55 -10.64 8.64
C MET A 51 4.90 -12.08 9.00
N ASP A 52 5.73 -12.30 10.03
CA ASP A 52 6.05 -13.65 10.53
C ASP A 52 4.80 -14.34 11.12
N SER A 53 4.01 -13.61 11.91
CA SER A 53 2.76 -14.12 12.49
C SER A 53 1.71 -14.45 11.42
N ILE A 54 1.63 -13.64 10.36
CA ILE A 54 0.76 -13.89 9.19
C ILE A 54 1.25 -15.14 8.43
N ALA A 55 2.55 -15.29 8.22
CA ALA A 55 3.12 -16.45 7.52
C ALA A 55 2.83 -17.76 8.27
N GLU A 56 2.97 -17.76 9.60
CA GLU A 56 2.59 -18.90 10.45
C GLU A 56 1.10 -19.24 10.30
N GLY A 57 0.21 -18.25 10.38
CA GLY A 57 -1.23 -18.47 10.19
C GLY A 57 -1.61 -18.96 8.78
N MET A 58 -0.92 -18.50 7.75
CA MET A 58 -1.14 -18.98 6.37
C MET A 58 -0.71 -20.43 6.19
N GLN A 59 0.39 -20.86 6.83
CA GLN A 59 0.81 -22.26 6.86
C GLN A 59 -0.23 -23.15 7.55
N GLU A 60 -0.82 -22.72 8.67
CA GLU A 60 -1.89 -23.46 9.35
C GLU A 60 -3.14 -23.61 8.46
N MET A 61 -3.44 -22.60 7.63
CA MET A 61 -4.53 -22.63 6.66
C MET A 61 -4.21 -23.45 5.40
N GLY A 62 -3.01 -24.02 5.28
CA GLY A 62 -2.56 -24.78 4.12
C GLY A 62 -2.25 -23.93 2.87
N ILE A 63 -2.14 -22.61 3.03
CA ILE A 63 -1.73 -21.68 1.98
C ILE A 63 -0.22 -21.48 2.10
N VAL A 64 0.53 -22.00 1.14
CA VAL A 64 1.99 -21.83 1.08
C VAL A 64 2.31 -20.62 0.21
N ILE A 65 2.94 -19.62 0.82
CA ILE A 65 3.53 -18.43 0.16
C ILE A 65 5.04 -18.59 0.00
#